data_AF-A0A372RD68-F1
#
_entry.id   AF-A0A372RD68-F1
#
_cell.length_a   1.000
_cell.length_b   1.000
_cell.length_c   1.000
_cell.angle_alpha   90.00
_cell.angle_beta   90.00
_cell.angle_gamma   90.00
#
_symmetry.space_group_name_H-M   'P 1'
#
loop_
_entity.id
_entity.type
_entity.pdbx_description
1 polymer ?
#
loop_
_entity_poly.entity_id
_entity_poly.type
_entity_poly.pdbx_seq_one_letter_code
_entity_poly.pdbx_strand_id
1 'polypeptide(L)'
;MAFKRIHGITNEWEVSVYLPRVQKTLTFARIFTNIETADAYQNLFEDLFGCIEKDMRETFSFHHIHEKGLECVIADQHKGQALGK
;
A
#
# COMPACT_ATOMS: atom_id res chain seq x y z
N MET A 1 -8.62 -16.89 -10.28
CA MET A 1 -9.60 -15.84 -10.63
C MET A 1 -9.65 -14.87 -9.47
N ALA A 2 -9.24 -13.62 -9.66
CA ALA A 2 -9.32 -12.59 -8.61
C ALA A 2 -10.70 -11.93 -8.66
N PHE A 3 -11.36 -11.82 -7.50
CA PHE A 3 -12.68 -11.21 -7.39
C PHE A 3 -12.53 -9.68 -7.32
N LYS A 4 -13.05 -8.96 -8.32
CA LYS A 4 -13.11 -7.49 -8.29
C LYS A 4 -14.37 -7.06 -7.54
N ARG A 5 -14.20 -6.45 -6.38
CA ARG A 5 -15.30 -5.98 -5.52
C ARG A 5 -16.05 -4.78 -6.12
N ILE A 6 -15.34 -3.94 -6.87
CA ILE A 6 -15.85 -2.67 -7.37
C ILE A 6 -16.30 -2.81 -8.82
N HIS A 7 -17.48 -2.27 -9.12
CA HIS A 7 -18.00 -2.23 -10.47
C HIS A 7 -17.30 -1.16 -11.32
N GLY A 8 -17.10 -1.44 -12.61
CA GLY A 8 -16.62 -0.46 -13.59
C GLY A 8 -15.09 -0.40 -13.75
N ILE A 9 -14.61 0.76 -14.21
CA ILE A 9 -13.20 1.01 -14.54
C ILE A 9 -12.32 1.32 -13.33
N THR A 10 -12.92 1.59 -12.17
CA THR A 10 -12.19 1.88 -10.93
C THR A 10 -11.61 0.61 -10.34
N ASN A 11 -10.36 0.65 -9.91
CA ASN A 11 -9.65 -0.41 -9.23
C ASN A 11 -9.53 -0.10 -7.74
N GLU A 12 -9.51 -1.17 -6.94
CA GLU A 12 -9.32 -1.12 -5.49
C GLU A 12 -7.90 -1.54 -5.15
N TRP A 13 -7.29 -0.79 -4.25
CA TRP A 13 -5.99 -1.05 -3.70
C TRP A 13 -6.09 -1.14 -2.20
N GLU A 14 -5.59 -2.24 -1.62
CA GLU A 14 -5.71 -2.50 -0.20
C GLU A 14 -4.33 -2.54 0.47
N VAL A 15 -4.15 -1.70 1.49
CA VAL A 15 -2.99 -1.77 2.37
C VAL A 15 -3.42 -2.52 3.61
N SER A 16 -2.94 -3.75 3.74
CA SER A 16 -3.35 -4.64 4.82
C SER A 16 -2.19 -5.43 5.40
N VAL A 17 -2.35 -5.84 6.66
CA VAL A 17 -1.45 -6.77 7.33
C VAL A 17 -2.20 -8.02 7.71
N TYR A 18 -1.57 -9.18 7.51
CA TYR A 18 -2.06 -10.42 8.07
C TYR A 18 -1.61 -10.54 9.53
N LEU A 19 -2.54 -10.74 10.45
CA LEU A 19 -2.27 -10.93 11.88
C LEU A 19 -2.31 -12.43 12.21
N PRO A 20 -1.15 -13.12 12.32
CA PRO A 20 -1.12 -14.58 12.45
C PRO A 20 -1.80 -15.07 13.73
N ARG A 21 -1.71 -14.29 14.81
CA ARG A 21 -2.28 -14.62 16.12
C ARG A 21 -3.80 -14.81 16.09
N VAL A 22 -4.50 -14.03 15.26
CA VAL A 22 -5.97 -14.08 15.14
C VAL A 22 -6.43 -14.62 13.80
N GLN A 23 -5.49 -15.00 12.92
CA GLN A 23 -5.74 -15.51 11.57
C GLN A 23 -6.67 -14.60 10.75
N LYS A 24 -6.45 -13.27 10.86
CA LYS A 24 -7.26 -12.26 10.16
C LYS A 24 -6.39 -11.24 9.48
N THR A 25 -6.87 -10.74 8.35
CA THR A 25 -6.32 -9.58 7.67
C THR A 25 -6.92 -8.31 8.27
N LEU A 26 -6.05 -7.38 8.69
CA LEU A 26 -6.44 -6.03 9.09
C LEU A 26 -6.10 -5.08 7.96
N THR A 27 -7.11 -4.44 7.40
CA THR A 27 -6.95 -3.41 6.37
C THR A 27 -6.77 -2.05 7.04
N PHE A 28 -5.67 -1.36 6.75
CA PHE A 28 -5.40 0.00 7.23
C PHE A 28 -5.98 1.05 6.30
N ALA A 29 -5.80 0.87 4.99
CA ALA A 29 -6.25 1.81 3.98
C ALA A 29 -6.79 1.09 2.76
N ARG A 30 -7.78 1.72 2.11
CA ARG A 30 -8.31 1.34 0.80
C ARG A 30 -8.25 2.54 -0.12
N ILE A 31 -7.76 2.34 -1.31
CA ILE A 31 -7.51 3.39 -2.29
C ILE A 31 -8.21 3.00 -3.58
N PHE A 32 -8.92 3.96 -4.16
CA PHE A 32 -9.77 3.75 -5.31
C PHE A 32 -9.21 4.56 -6.47
N THR A 33 -8.67 3.90 -7.48
CA THR A 33 -8.01 4.57 -8.61
C THR A 33 -8.35 3.86 -9.91
N ASN A 34 -8.53 4.63 -10.99
CA ASN A 34 -8.61 4.11 -12.36
C ASN A 34 -7.30 4.33 -13.14
N ILE A 35 -6.25 4.82 -12.46
CA ILE A 35 -4.95 5.13 -13.04
C ILE A 35 -3.92 4.13 -12.48
N GLU A 36 -3.20 3.47 -13.37
CA GLU A 36 -2.22 2.42 -13.04
C GLU A 36 -0.82 2.76 -13.57
N THR A 37 -0.38 4.00 -13.40
CA THR A 37 0.95 4.48 -13.80
C THR A 37 1.92 4.50 -12.62
N ALA A 38 3.23 4.42 -12.89
CA ALA A 38 4.25 4.50 -11.85
C ALA A 38 4.14 5.80 -11.02
N ASP A 39 3.91 6.95 -11.67
CA ASP A 39 3.71 8.24 -10.99
C ASP A 39 2.46 8.23 -10.10
N ALA A 40 1.37 7.58 -10.52
CA ALA A 40 0.18 7.45 -9.69
C ALA A 40 0.45 6.58 -8.46
N TYR A 41 1.21 5.48 -8.59
CA TYR A 41 1.62 4.67 -7.46
C TYR A 41 2.56 5.42 -6.51
N GLN A 42 3.51 6.19 -7.04
CA GLN A 42 4.38 7.03 -6.24
C GLN A 42 3.58 8.04 -5.41
N ASN A 43 2.70 8.81 -6.04
CA ASN A 43 1.85 9.78 -5.35
C ASN A 43 0.99 9.11 -4.26
N LEU A 44 0.46 7.92 -4.57
CA LEU A 44 -0.33 7.12 -3.64
C LEU A 44 0.49 6.74 -2.40
N PHE A 45 1.72 6.27 -2.58
CA PHE A 45 2.61 5.94 -1.45
C PHE A 45 3.00 7.18 -0.65
N GLU A 46 3.32 8.30 -1.32
CA GLU A 46 3.65 9.57 -0.67
C GLU A 46 2.49 10.08 0.19
N ASP A 47 1.26 10.06 -0.33
CA ASP A 47 0.06 10.47 0.41
C ASP A 47 -0.22 9.55 1.61
N LEU A 48 -0.09 8.24 1.42
CA LEU A 48 -0.31 7.25 2.47
C LEU A 48 0.71 7.41 3.60
N PHE A 49 2.00 7.45 3.29
CA PHE A 49 3.05 7.60 4.30
C PHE A 49 3.01 8.99 4.93
N GLY A 50 2.74 10.05 4.17
CA GLY A 50 2.55 11.38 4.72
C GLY A 50 1.41 11.48 5.73
N CYS A 51 0.30 10.75 5.50
CA CYS A 51 -0.78 10.63 6.49
C CYS A 51 -0.33 9.91 7.76
N ILE A 52 0.39 8.80 7.62
CA ILE A 52 0.91 8.01 8.76
C ILE A 52 1.90 8.86 9.58
N GLU A 53 2.83 9.54 8.93
CA GLU A 53 3.82 10.40 9.59
C GLU A 53 3.16 11.53 10.38
N LYS A 54 2.13 12.15 9.80
CA LYS A 54 1.37 13.21 10.46
C LYS A 54 0.65 12.71 11.72
N ASP A 55 0.08 11.51 11.66
CA ASP A 55 -0.62 10.90 12.79
C ASP A 55 0.34 10.44 13.88
N MET A 56 1.49 9.88 13.51
CA MET A 56 2.53 9.42 14.45
C MET A 56 3.40 10.56 15.00
N ARG A 57 3.44 11.72 14.32
CA ARG A 57 4.38 12.82 14.55
C ARG A 57 5.84 12.37 14.51
N GLU A 58 6.13 11.36 13.70
CA GLU A 58 7.46 10.81 13.45
C GLU A 58 7.60 10.51 11.96
N THR A 59 8.82 10.61 11.43
CA THR A 59 9.15 10.17 10.07
C THR A 59 9.02 8.66 9.94
N PHE A 60 8.33 8.21 8.91
CA PHE A 60 8.11 6.82 8.59
C PHE A 60 9.44 6.21 8.15
N SER A 61 9.78 5.05 8.71
CA SER A 61 11.04 4.37 8.45
C SER A 61 10.80 2.96 7.95
N PHE A 62 11.61 2.55 6.98
CA PHE A 62 11.72 1.15 6.58
C PHE A 62 12.82 0.45 7.36
N HIS A 63 12.51 -0.72 7.92
CA HIS A 63 13.42 -1.48 8.78
C HIS A 63 14.69 -1.90 8.06
N HIS A 64 14.61 -2.27 6.78
CA HIS A 64 15.78 -2.67 6.00
C HIS A 64 16.78 -1.54 5.72
N ILE A 65 16.39 -0.27 5.90
CA ILE A 65 17.27 0.91 5.73
C ILE A 65 17.69 1.48 7.08
N HIS A 66 16.77 1.55 8.04
CA HIS A 66 16.93 2.31 9.28
C HIS A 66 16.97 1.42 10.54
N GLU A 67 16.93 0.09 10.39
CA GLU A 67 16.83 -0.88 11.49
C GLU A 67 15.58 -0.70 12.38
N LYS A 68 14.60 0.10 11.92
CA LYS A 68 13.32 0.37 12.60
C LYS A 68 12.18 0.61 11.61
N GLY A 69 10.95 0.37 12.04
CA GLY A 69 9.74 0.63 11.25
C GLY A 69 9.29 -0.57 10.40
N LEU A 70 8.75 -0.32 9.21
CA LEU A 70 8.12 -1.36 8.38
C LEU A 70 9.16 -2.26 7.69
N GLU A 71 9.02 -3.58 7.82
CA GLU A 71 9.94 -4.55 7.21
C GLU A 71 9.85 -4.57 5.67
N CYS A 72 8.65 -4.78 5.13
CA CYS A 72 8.45 -4.96 3.70
C CYS A 72 7.01 -4.60 3.31
N VAL A 73 6.84 -4.08 2.10
CA VAL A 73 5.54 -3.99 1.41
C VAL A 73 5.53 -5.06 0.34
N ILE A 74 4.61 -6.01 0.44
CA ILE A 74 4.39 -7.03 -0.58
C ILE A 74 3.22 -6.57 -1.43
N ALA A 75 3.48 -6.28 -2.69
CA ALA A 75 2.44 -5.93 -3.66
C ALA A 75 2.09 -7.14 -4.54
N ASP A 76 0.92 -7.12 -5.18
CA ASP A 76 0.37 -8.26 -5.92
C ASP A 76 1.03 -8.52 -7.29
N GLN A 77 2.25 -8.02 -7.49
CA GLN A 77 3.03 -8.13 -8.73
C GLN A 77 2.32 -7.56 -9.96
N HIS A 78 1.46 -6.55 -9.79
CA HIS A 78 0.91 -5.85 -10.95
C HIS A 78 2.03 -5.16 -11.73
N LYS A 79 2.04 -5.29 -13.07
CA LYS A 79 3.15 -4.79 -13.91
C LYS A 79 3.45 -3.30 -13.66
N GLY A 80 2.43 -2.48 -13.42
CA GLY A 80 2.58 -1.05 -13.11
C GLY A 80 3.36 -0.74 -11.83
N GLN A 81 3.43 -1.68 -10.88
CA GLN A 81 4.19 -1.55 -9.63
C GLN A 81 5.68 -1.83 -9.79
N ALA A 82 6.02 -2.71 -10.74
CA ALA A 82 7.39 -3.14 -11.00
C ALA A 82 8.12 -2.23 -12.01
N LEU A 83 7.39 -1.29 -12.63
CA LEU A 83 7.96 -0.23 -13.45
C LEU A 83 8.58 0.82 -12.51
N GLY A 84 9.74 0.48 -11.95
CA GLY A 84 10.65 1.49 -11.40
C GLY A 84 11.01 2.50 -12.48
N LYS A 85 11.31 3.74 -12.08
CA LYS A 85 12.03 4.68 -12.94
C LYS A 85 13.48 4.27 -13.08
#